data_AF-A0A955YM81-F1
#
_entry.id   AF-A0A955YM81-F1
#
_cell.length_a   1.000
_cell.length_b   1.000
_cell.length_c   1.000
_cell.angle_alpha   90.00
_cell.angle_beta   90.00
_cell.angle_gamma   90.00
#
_symmetry.space_group_name_H-M   'P 1'
#
loop_
_entity.id
_entity.type
_entity.pdbx_description
1 polymer ?
#
loop_
_entity_poly.entity_id
_entity_poly.type
_entity_poly.pdbx_seq_one_letter_code
_entity_poly.pdbx_strand_id
1 'polypeptide(L)'
;MATRKAPPKAAPVVRRGKEDRKRLPADLEAFARGDEGRYRPARPDRPRLQDPRPSATIPGVRNLDARDFHDRRCETMEALLPSLSDESASAGEDRDHLARLLAEAILTGQHRGRSFVSFDAFVDVALGLAPARARELARHGAVQLGLREDQLRQLSEETVAVFVRSETALAEKELPGKVSIVIDEGGNERIRVEVDSNRAAQVLYAVGGRLSQLAADQDKGAASKGAPSKGAPSRADAPPRGANPRSRRT
;
A
#
# COMPACT_ATOMS: atom_id res chain seq x y z
N MET A 1 28.61 -13.52 65.71
CA MET A 1 27.63 -13.58 64.61
C MET A 1 26.31 -13.02 65.11
N ALA A 2 25.86 -11.88 64.57
CA ALA A 2 24.62 -11.21 65.00
C ALA A 2 23.45 -11.67 64.11
N THR A 3 22.47 -12.35 64.68
CA THR A 3 21.25 -12.78 63.99
C THR A 3 20.31 -11.58 63.80
N ARG A 4 20.12 -11.12 62.56
CA ARG A 4 19.14 -10.08 62.22
C ARG A 4 17.72 -10.63 62.39
N LYS A 5 16.90 -9.95 63.20
CA LYS A 5 15.47 -10.21 63.38
C LYS A 5 14.72 -9.90 62.07
N ALA A 6 13.92 -10.82 61.58
CA ALA A 6 13.13 -10.63 60.35
C ALA A 6 12.08 -9.51 60.52
N PRO A 7 11.83 -8.68 59.49
CA PRO A 7 10.83 -7.61 59.57
C PRO A 7 9.41 -8.18 59.68
N PRO A 8 8.49 -7.48 60.35
CA PRO A 8 7.11 -7.94 60.50
C PRO A 8 6.44 -8.03 59.12
N LYS A 9 5.71 -9.14 58.89
CA LYS A 9 4.97 -9.37 57.63
C LYS A 9 3.96 -8.23 57.41
N ALA A 10 4.00 -7.62 56.23
CA ALA A 10 3.04 -6.60 55.82
C ALA A 10 1.61 -7.15 55.87
N ALA A 11 0.68 -6.35 56.40
CA ALA A 11 -0.73 -6.72 56.49
C ALA A 11 -1.28 -7.09 55.09
N PRO A 12 -2.15 -8.11 54.99
CA PRO A 12 -2.71 -8.53 53.72
C PRO A 12 -3.50 -7.37 53.09
N VAL A 13 -3.20 -7.06 51.83
CA VAL A 13 -3.92 -6.05 51.06
C VAL A 13 -5.34 -6.58 50.77
N VAL A 14 -6.30 -6.16 51.58
CA VAL A 14 -7.72 -6.50 51.38
C VAL A 14 -8.27 -5.68 50.22
N ARG A 15 -8.46 -6.34 49.07
CA ARG A 15 -9.13 -5.72 47.91
C ARG A 15 -10.61 -5.55 48.25
N ARG A 16 -11.04 -4.30 48.39
CA ARG A 16 -12.46 -3.96 48.60
C ARG A 16 -13.30 -4.44 47.41
N GLY A 17 -14.48 -4.97 47.72
CA GLY A 17 -15.48 -5.38 46.74
C GLY A 17 -15.86 -4.20 45.83
N LYS A 18 -16.34 -4.47 44.62
CA LYS A 18 -16.64 -3.43 43.62
C LYS A 18 -17.61 -2.37 44.14
N GLU A 19 -18.48 -2.72 45.08
CA GLU A 19 -19.48 -1.88 45.71
C GLU A 19 -18.92 -0.92 46.78
N ASP A 20 -17.84 -1.33 47.46
CA ASP A 20 -17.17 -0.55 48.52
C ASP A 20 -16.12 0.43 47.97
N ARG A 21 -15.94 0.47 46.64
CA ARG A 21 -15.02 1.40 45.98
C ARG A 21 -15.69 2.75 45.86
N LYS A 22 -15.00 3.80 46.30
CA LYS A 22 -15.41 5.17 46.01
C LYS A 22 -15.54 5.31 44.49
N ARG A 23 -16.77 5.56 44.01
CA ARG A 23 -17.01 5.85 42.60
C ARG A 23 -16.34 7.17 42.23
N LEU A 24 -15.87 7.25 41.00
CA LEU A 24 -15.40 8.52 40.48
C LEU A 24 -16.64 9.40 40.23
N PRO A 25 -16.51 10.73 40.32
CA PRO A 25 -17.52 11.66 39.81
C PRO A 25 -17.91 11.29 38.37
N ALA A 26 -19.17 11.50 37.99
CA ALA A 26 -19.73 11.04 36.71
C ALA A 26 -18.89 11.48 35.50
N ASP A 27 -18.40 12.72 35.50
CA ASP A 27 -17.54 13.30 34.46
C ASP A 27 -16.20 12.55 34.34
N LEU A 28 -15.63 12.12 35.48
CA LEU A 28 -14.39 11.36 35.50
C LEU A 28 -14.61 9.88 35.14
N GLU A 29 -15.78 9.31 35.43
CA GLU A 29 -16.15 7.99 34.91
C GLU A 29 -16.37 8.02 33.40
N ALA A 30 -17.04 9.05 32.86
CA ALA A 30 -17.25 9.23 31.43
C ALA A 30 -15.92 9.45 30.68
N PHE A 31 -15.02 10.26 31.25
CA PHE A 31 -13.67 10.42 30.72
C PHE A 31 -12.86 9.11 30.78
N ALA A 32 -12.91 8.38 31.89
CA ALA A 32 -12.20 7.10 32.03
C ALA A 32 -12.73 6.00 31.10
N ARG A 33 -14.04 6.02 30.79
CA ARG A 33 -14.66 5.14 29.77
C ARG A 33 -14.33 5.55 28.35
N GLY A 34 -13.81 6.76 28.15
CA GLY A 34 -13.46 7.30 26.84
C GLY A 34 -14.64 7.88 26.06
N ASP A 35 -15.80 8.02 26.71
CA ASP A 35 -17.02 8.60 26.13
C ASP A 35 -16.89 10.12 25.97
N GLU A 36 -16.07 10.77 26.80
CA GLU A 36 -15.89 12.22 26.79
C GLU A 36 -14.55 12.64 26.17
N GLY A 37 -14.60 13.20 24.96
CA GLY A 37 -13.43 13.76 24.27
C GLY A 37 -13.00 15.14 24.78
N ARG A 38 -13.77 15.76 25.69
CA ARG A 38 -13.58 17.15 26.16
C ARG A 38 -12.18 17.43 26.72
N TYR A 39 -11.56 16.46 27.37
CA TYR A 39 -10.21 16.58 27.93
C TYR A 39 -9.11 16.10 26.96
N ARG A 40 -9.46 15.64 25.75
CA ARG A 40 -8.46 15.36 24.71
C ARG A 40 -8.13 16.69 24.02
N PRO A 41 -6.86 17.13 24.06
CA PRO A 41 -6.46 18.28 23.26
C PRO A 41 -6.78 17.99 21.80
N ALA A 42 -7.50 18.91 21.14
CA ALA A 42 -7.71 18.82 19.70
C ALA A 42 -6.33 18.73 19.03
N ARG A 43 -6.11 17.70 18.21
CA ARG A 43 -4.86 17.62 17.44
C ARG A 43 -4.85 18.83 16.51
N PRO A 44 -3.82 19.69 16.56
CA PRO A 44 -3.73 20.79 15.62
C PRO A 44 -3.67 20.21 14.20
N ASP A 45 -4.41 20.81 13.27
CA ASP A 45 -4.31 20.49 11.85
C ASP A 45 -2.89 20.80 11.40
N ARG A 46 -2.03 19.78 11.40
CA ARG A 46 -0.67 19.91 10.90
C ARG A 46 -0.73 19.89 9.37
N PRO A 47 -0.11 20.85 8.68
CA PRO A 47 0.04 20.74 7.23
C PRO A 47 0.73 19.42 6.91
N ARG A 48 0.20 18.68 5.92
CA ARG A 48 0.82 17.43 5.48
C ARG A 48 2.25 17.75 5.05
N LEU A 49 3.24 17.04 5.61
CA LEU A 49 4.63 17.16 5.20
C LEU A 49 4.69 16.85 3.70
N GLN A 50 5.03 17.86 2.89
CA GLN A 50 5.27 17.68 1.46
C GLN A 50 6.69 17.12 1.31
N ASP A 51 6.81 15.81 1.50
CA ASP A 51 8.05 15.11 1.18
C ASP A 51 8.17 15.04 -0.35
N PRO A 52 9.25 15.56 -0.95
CA PRO A 52 9.44 15.53 -2.41
C PRO A 52 9.70 14.11 -2.93
N ARG A 53 9.94 13.12 -2.04
CA ARG A 53 10.15 11.74 -2.46
C ARG A 53 8.84 11.13 -2.96
N PRO A 54 8.90 10.28 -4.02
CA PRO A 54 7.73 9.57 -4.48
C PRO A 54 7.20 8.70 -3.34
N SER A 55 5.97 9.00 -2.91
CA SER A 55 5.33 8.26 -1.82
C SER A 55 4.87 6.88 -2.24
N ALA A 56 4.66 6.66 -3.54
CA ALA A 56 4.18 5.42 -4.13
C ALA A 56 5.33 4.43 -4.37
N THR A 57 5.17 3.17 -3.95
CA THR A 57 6.21 2.15 -4.11
C THR A 57 6.26 1.62 -5.54
N ILE A 58 5.08 1.36 -6.13
CA ILE A 58 4.91 1.22 -7.58
C ILE A 58 4.39 2.57 -8.10
N PRO A 59 5.07 3.21 -9.07
CA PRO A 59 4.62 4.48 -9.62
C PRO A 59 3.18 4.41 -10.16
N GLY A 60 2.40 5.47 -9.93
CA GLY A 60 0.99 5.55 -10.36
C GLY A 60 -0.02 4.71 -9.55
N VAL A 61 0.46 3.85 -8.63
CA VAL A 61 -0.37 2.94 -7.83
C VAL A 61 -0.39 3.35 -6.36
N ARG A 62 -1.55 3.24 -5.72
CA ARG A 62 -1.67 3.44 -4.28
C ARG A 62 -0.88 2.36 -3.53
N ASN A 63 -0.10 2.72 -2.51
CA ASN A 63 0.71 1.76 -1.75
C ASN A 63 -0.04 0.56 -1.17
N LEU A 64 -1.32 0.74 -0.81
CA LEU A 64 -2.15 -0.37 -0.34
C LEU A 64 -2.37 -1.37 -1.48
N ASP A 65 -2.95 -0.91 -2.60
CA ASP A 65 -3.14 -1.71 -3.81
C ASP A 65 -1.85 -2.37 -4.30
N ALA A 66 -0.71 -1.67 -4.25
CA ALA A 66 0.60 -2.21 -4.65
C ALA A 66 1.06 -3.38 -3.76
N ARG A 67 0.77 -3.33 -2.45
CA ARG A 67 1.10 -4.40 -1.49
C ARG A 67 0.16 -5.58 -1.69
N ASP A 68 -1.15 -5.32 -1.76
CA ASP A 68 -2.17 -6.36 -1.92
C ASP A 68 -1.98 -7.11 -3.24
N PHE A 69 -1.67 -6.38 -4.31
CA PHE A 69 -1.29 -6.94 -5.61
C PHE A 69 -0.04 -7.83 -5.52
N HIS A 70 1.01 -7.34 -4.88
CA HIS A 70 2.24 -8.11 -4.68
C HIS A 70 1.97 -9.41 -3.91
N ASP A 71 1.29 -9.32 -2.76
CA ASP A 71 1.09 -10.46 -1.87
C ASP A 71 0.25 -11.55 -2.54
N ARG A 72 -0.87 -11.20 -3.18
CA ARG A 72 -1.72 -12.16 -3.91
C ARG A 72 -0.96 -12.88 -5.03
N ARG A 73 -0.12 -12.14 -5.77
CA ARG A 73 0.69 -12.75 -6.84
C ARG A 73 1.82 -13.61 -6.29
N CYS A 74 2.44 -13.23 -5.17
CA CYS A 74 3.44 -14.07 -4.52
C CYS A 74 2.82 -15.39 -4.04
N GLU A 75 1.66 -15.34 -3.38
CA GLU A 75 0.92 -16.53 -2.97
C GLU A 75 0.63 -17.46 -4.16
N THR A 76 0.22 -16.89 -5.30
CA THR A 76 0.00 -17.67 -6.52
C THR A 76 1.30 -18.27 -7.07
N MET A 77 2.40 -17.50 -7.10
CA MET A 77 3.69 -18.00 -7.57
C MET A 77 4.22 -19.12 -6.65
N GLU A 78 4.14 -18.94 -5.34
CA GLU A 78 4.55 -19.91 -4.33
C GLU A 78 3.80 -21.24 -4.47
N ALA A 79 2.49 -21.19 -4.74
CA ALA A 79 1.67 -22.37 -5.01
C ALA A 79 2.12 -23.14 -6.26
N LEU A 80 2.69 -22.45 -7.25
CA LEU A 80 3.14 -23.03 -8.52
C LEU A 80 4.60 -23.51 -8.47
N LEU A 81 5.41 -23.09 -7.49
CA LEU A 81 6.83 -23.48 -7.39
C LEU A 81 7.08 -24.99 -7.38
N PRO A 82 6.27 -25.84 -6.72
CA PRO A 82 6.49 -27.29 -6.73
C PRO A 82 6.48 -27.91 -8.13
N SER A 83 5.73 -27.32 -9.08
CA SER A 83 5.65 -27.78 -10.47
C SER A 83 7.00 -27.73 -11.21
N LEU A 84 7.97 -26.93 -10.74
CA LEU A 84 9.31 -26.87 -11.32
C LEU A 84 10.10 -28.17 -11.16
N SER A 85 9.73 -29.01 -10.18
CA SER A 85 10.38 -30.30 -9.91
C SER A 85 9.62 -31.50 -10.47
N ASP A 86 8.41 -31.28 -10.97
CA ASP A 86 7.54 -32.32 -11.51
C ASP A 86 7.55 -32.28 -13.05
N GLU A 87 7.81 -33.44 -13.66
CA GLU A 87 7.85 -33.61 -15.12
C GLU A 87 6.50 -34.10 -15.70
N SER A 88 5.45 -34.15 -14.89
CA SER A 88 4.10 -34.45 -15.35
C SER A 88 3.57 -33.40 -16.35
N ALA A 89 2.63 -33.82 -17.21
CA ALA A 89 1.99 -32.93 -18.16
C ALA A 89 1.18 -31.81 -17.46
N SER A 90 0.51 -32.13 -16.34
CA SER A 90 -0.18 -31.13 -15.51
C SER A 90 0.78 -30.10 -14.93
N ALA A 91 1.97 -30.52 -14.48
CA ALA A 91 3.00 -29.60 -14.04
C ALA A 91 3.57 -28.74 -15.19
N GLY A 92 3.43 -29.17 -16.45
CA GLY A 92 3.74 -28.33 -17.61
C GLY A 92 2.92 -27.05 -17.65
N GLU A 93 1.60 -27.15 -17.48
CA GLU A 93 0.71 -25.98 -17.50
C GLU A 93 0.96 -25.03 -16.33
N ASP A 94 1.27 -25.58 -15.14
CA ASP A 94 1.62 -24.80 -13.95
C ASP A 94 2.97 -24.07 -14.11
N ARG A 95 3.98 -24.74 -14.68
CA ARG A 95 5.27 -24.13 -15.02
C ARG A 95 5.09 -22.98 -16.00
N ASP A 96 4.23 -23.16 -17.00
CA ASP A 96 3.88 -22.12 -17.97
C ASP A 96 3.15 -20.96 -17.32
N HIS A 97 2.25 -21.24 -16.38
CA HIS A 97 1.59 -20.20 -15.59
C HIS A 97 2.58 -19.39 -14.76
N LEU A 98 3.49 -20.06 -14.05
CA LEU A 98 4.54 -19.42 -13.26
C LEU A 98 5.44 -18.55 -14.15
N ALA A 99 5.84 -19.07 -15.32
CA ALA A 99 6.64 -18.33 -16.30
C ALA A 99 5.96 -17.01 -16.71
N ARG A 100 4.66 -17.04 -17.03
CA ARG A 100 3.88 -15.82 -17.36
C ARG A 100 3.83 -14.85 -16.20
N LEU A 101 3.59 -15.32 -14.97
CA LEU A 101 3.57 -14.46 -13.79
C LEU A 101 4.91 -13.79 -13.54
N LEU A 102 6.03 -14.50 -13.73
CA LEU A 102 7.38 -13.92 -13.61
C LEU A 102 7.64 -12.86 -14.69
N ALA A 103 7.18 -13.08 -15.92
CA ALA A 103 7.26 -12.09 -16.98
C ALA A 103 6.49 -10.82 -16.60
N GLU A 104 5.23 -10.97 -16.16
CA GLU A 104 4.41 -9.85 -15.73
C GLU A 104 4.95 -9.13 -14.49
N ALA A 105 5.62 -9.84 -13.57
CA ALA A 105 6.27 -9.23 -12.42
C ALA A 105 7.41 -8.27 -12.82
N ILE A 106 8.12 -8.56 -13.92
CA ILE A 106 9.10 -7.65 -14.53
C ILE A 106 8.38 -6.48 -15.20
N LEU A 107 7.39 -6.76 -16.04
CA LEU A 107 6.63 -5.75 -16.79
C LEU A 107 5.99 -4.70 -15.86
N THR A 108 5.41 -5.16 -14.76
CA THR A 108 4.69 -4.30 -13.80
C THR A 108 5.58 -3.71 -12.70
N GLY A 109 6.82 -4.21 -12.55
CA GLY A 109 7.65 -3.86 -11.41
C GLY A 109 7.06 -4.31 -10.06
N GLN A 110 6.33 -5.43 -10.04
CA GLN A 110 5.62 -5.98 -8.87
C GLN A 110 6.47 -5.98 -7.59
N HIS A 111 7.75 -6.34 -7.70
CA HIS A 111 8.73 -6.41 -6.60
C HIS A 111 8.76 -5.13 -5.74
N ARG A 112 8.45 -3.97 -6.31
CA ARG A 112 8.41 -2.72 -5.55
C ARG A 112 7.26 -2.69 -4.55
N GLY A 113 6.18 -3.47 -4.69
CA GLY A 113 5.05 -3.49 -3.75
C GLY A 113 5.46 -3.76 -2.28
N ARG A 114 6.51 -4.56 -2.08
CA ARG A 114 7.14 -4.81 -0.76
C ARG A 114 8.54 -4.21 -0.62
N SER A 115 8.83 -3.16 -1.40
CA SER A 115 10.06 -2.38 -1.35
C SER A 115 11.34 -3.18 -1.67
N PHE A 116 11.24 -4.24 -2.47
CA PHE A 116 12.44 -4.88 -3.03
C PHE A 116 13.13 -3.92 -4.01
N VAL A 117 14.46 -3.92 -3.99
CA VAL A 117 15.29 -3.03 -4.82
C VAL A 117 15.35 -3.46 -6.29
N SER A 118 15.13 -4.75 -6.57
CA SER A 118 15.16 -5.31 -7.92
C SER A 118 14.31 -6.58 -8.00
N PHE A 119 14.01 -7.00 -9.24
CA PHE A 119 13.39 -8.30 -9.50
C PHE A 119 14.23 -9.47 -8.97
N ASP A 120 15.56 -9.40 -9.15
CA ASP A 120 16.47 -10.47 -8.72
C ASP A 120 16.44 -10.66 -7.19
N ALA A 121 16.43 -9.56 -6.43
CA ALA A 121 16.32 -9.62 -4.97
C ALA A 121 14.96 -10.17 -4.54
N PHE A 122 13.89 -9.84 -5.27
CA PHE A 122 12.56 -10.36 -5.01
C PHE A 122 12.49 -11.88 -5.19
N VAL A 123 12.91 -12.41 -6.35
CA VAL A 123 12.79 -13.85 -6.62
C VAL A 123 13.70 -14.70 -5.74
N ASP A 124 14.87 -14.20 -5.38
CA ASP A 124 15.80 -14.89 -4.48
C ASP A 124 15.24 -14.93 -3.04
N VAL A 125 14.83 -13.79 -2.49
CA VAL A 125 14.42 -13.68 -1.09
C VAL A 125 12.99 -14.15 -0.85
N ALA A 126 12.05 -13.78 -1.73
CA ALA A 126 10.63 -14.10 -1.53
C ALA A 126 10.26 -15.48 -2.05
N LEU A 127 10.77 -15.87 -3.23
CA LEU A 127 10.40 -17.14 -3.87
C LEU A 127 11.45 -18.24 -3.69
N GLY A 128 12.65 -17.93 -3.17
CA GLY A 128 13.75 -18.90 -3.05
C GLY A 128 14.25 -19.40 -4.41
N LEU A 129 14.00 -18.66 -5.50
CA LEU A 129 14.33 -19.06 -6.86
C LEU A 129 15.59 -18.34 -7.33
N ALA A 130 16.55 -19.11 -7.86
CA ALA A 130 17.79 -18.54 -8.39
C ALA A 130 17.49 -17.47 -9.47
N PRO A 131 18.05 -16.25 -9.36
CA PRO A 131 17.71 -15.15 -10.26
C PRO A 131 17.90 -15.44 -11.75
N ALA A 132 18.98 -16.16 -12.10
CA ALA A 132 19.23 -16.58 -13.48
C ALA A 132 18.09 -17.46 -14.01
N ARG A 133 17.65 -18.44 -13.21
CA ARG A 133 16.55 -19.34 -13.55
C ARG A 133 15.22 -18.60 -13.66
N ALA A 134 14.95 -17.67 -12.75
CA ALA A 134 13.76 -16.84 -12.79
C ALA A 134 13.68 -15.99 -14.06
N ARG A 135 14.82 -15.45 -14.52
CA ARG A 135 14.90 -14.68 -15.78
C ARG A 135 14.68 -15.55 -17.02
N GLU A 136 15.21 -16.76 -17.04
CA GLU A 136 14.94 -17.72 -18.13
C GLU A 136 13.44 -18.03 -18.23
N LEU A 137 12.81 -18.36 -17.10
CA LEU A 137 11.37 -18.61 -17.03
C LEU A 137 10.56 -17.37 -17.44
N ALA A 138 10.97 -16.18 -17.01
CA ALA A 138 10.29 -14.95 -17.40
C ALA A 138 10.38 -14.67 -18.92
N ARG A 139 11.51 -14.98 -19.57
CA ARG A 139 11.63 -14.89 -21.03
C ARG A 139 10.69 -15.87 -21.74
N HIS A 140 10.64 -17.11 -21.25
CA HIS A 140 9.68 -18.10 -21.75
C HIS A 140 8.23 -17.62 -21.58
N GLY A 141 7.91 -17.07 -20.41
CA GLY A 141 6.60 -16.48 -20.12
C GLY A 141 6.27 -15.29 -21.02
N ALA A 142 7.24 -14.44 -21.34
CA ALA A 142 7.04 -13.32 -22.27
C ALA A 142 6.58 -13.81 -23.65
N VAL A 143 7.22 -14.87 -24.17
CA VAL A 143 6.82 -15.50 -25.44
C VAL A 143 5.39 -16.03 -25.37
N GLN A 144 5.00 -16.65 -24.25
CA GLN A 144 3.63 -17.14 -24.05
C GLN A 144 2.58 -16.02 -23.94
N LEU A 145 2.99 -14.83 -23.49
CA LEU A 145 2.16 -13.63 -23.52
C LEU A 145 2.08 -13.00 -24.92
N GLY A 146 2.75 -13.57 -25.92
CA GLY A 146 2.82 -13.04 -27.27
C GLY A 146 3.81 -11.86 -27.41
N LEU A 147 4.76 -11.74 -26.48
CA LEU A 147 5.78 -10.70 -26.48
C LEU A 147 7.11 -11.25 -26.98
N ARG A 148 7.92 -10.39 -27.59
CA ARG A 148 9.32 -10.68 -27.91
C ARG A 148 10.19 -10.51 -26.65
N GLU A 149 11.31 -11.23 -26.57
CA GLU A 149 12.20 -11.14 -25.40
C GLU A 149 12.74 -9.72 -25.15
N ASP A 150 12.98 -8.93 -26.20
CA ASP A 150 13.41 -7.53 -26.11
C ASP A 150 12.32 -6.58 -25.57
N GLN A 151 11.07 -7.05 -25.53
CA GLN A 151 9.95 -6.32 -24.94
C GLN A 151 9.78 -6.60 -23.44
N LEU A 152 10.57 -7.51 -22.85
CA LEU A 152 10.57 -7.79 -21.43
C LEU A 152 11.30 -6.68 -20.66
N ARG A 153 10.59 -5.57 -20.44
CA ARG A 153 11.02 -4.37 -19.71
C ARG A 153 9.90 -3.85 -18.84
N GLN A 154 10.22 -2.99 -17.88
CA GLN A 154 9.17 -2.30 -17.14
C GLN A 154 8.35 -1.40 -18.08
N LEU A 155 7.02 -1.50 -17.97
CA LEU A 155 6.06 -0.71 -18.74
C LEU A 155 5.95 0.73 -18.24
N SER A 156 5.24 1.57 -18.98
CA SER A 156 4.91 2.93 -18.54
C SER A 156 4.11 2.93 -17.22
N GLU A 157 4.27 4.01 -16.43
CA GLU A 157 3.60 4.13 -15.13
C GLU A 157 2.07 4.10 -15.29
N GLU A 158 1.56 4.67 -16.38
CA GLU A 158 0.14 4.69 -16.73
C GLU A 158 -0.39 3.28 -16.99
N THR A 159 0.32 2.48 -17.81
CA THR A 159 -0.06 1.10 -18.10
C THR A 159 -0.05 0.25 -16.83
N VAL A 160 1.00 0.37 -16.01
CA VAL A 160 1.10 -0.34 -14.72
C VAL A 160 -0.04 0.06 -13.79
N ALA A 161 -0.36 1.35 -13.69
CA ALA A 161 -1.45 1.82 -12.86
C ALA A 161 -2.81 1.25 -13.30
N VAL A 162 -3.10 1.25 -14.60
CA VAL A 162 -4.33 0.67 -15.16
C VAL A 162 -4.38 -0.83 -14.91
N PHE A 163 -3.27 -1.55 -15.15
CA PHE A 163 -3.19 -2.98 -14.96
C PHE A 163 -3.45 -3.38 -13.50
N VAL A 164 -2.69 -2.82 -12.55
CA VAL A 164 -2.80 -3.16 -11.13
C VAL A 164 -4.17 -2.80 -10.59
N ARG A 165 -4.73 -1.64 -10.96
CA ARG A 165 -6.08 -1.25 -10.53
C ARG A 165 -7.17 -2.16 -11.11
N SER A 166 -7.03 -2.59 -12.37
CA SER A 166 -7.97 -3.52 -13.00
C SER A 166 -7.93 -4.88 -12.31
N GLU A 167 -6.74 -5.42 -12.05
CA GLU A 167 -6.59 -6.72 -11.40
C GLU A 167 -7.07 -6.68 -9.94
N THR A 168 -6.76 -5.60 -9.23
CA THR A 168 -7.24 -5.37 -7.85
C THR A 168 -8.77 -5.27 -7.82
N ALA A 169 -9.39 -4.61 -8.82
CA ALA A 169 -10.84 -4.52 -8.93
C ALA A 169 -11.50 -5.90 -9.09
N LEU A 170 -10.90 -6.79 -9.90
CA LEU A 170 -11.39 -8.16 -10.06
C LEU A 170 -11.25 -8.95 -8.76
N ALA A 171 -10.08 -8.88 -8.12
CA ALA A 171 -9.80 -9.59 -6.88
C ALA A 171 -10.73 -9.17 -5.73
N GLU A 172 -10.90 -7.87 -5.51
CA GLU A 172 -11.76 -7.35 -4.42
C GLU A 172 -13.24 -7.67 -4.58
N LYS A 173 -13.69 -7.87 -5.82
CA LYS A 173 -15.07 -8.23 -6.13
C LYS A 173 -15.25 -9.72 -6.39
N GLU A 174 -14.17 -10.50 -6.23
CA GLU A 174 -14.13 -11.94 -6.50
C GLU A 174 -14.72 -12.27 -7.89
N LEU A 175 -14.45 -11.41 -8.87
CA LEU A 175 -15.00 -11.54 -10.22
C LEU A 175 -14.10 -12.42 -11.08
N PRO A 176 -14.68 -13.40 -11.81
CA PRO A 176 -13.91 -14.17 -12.77
C PRO A 176 -13.49 -13.26 -13.92
N GLY A 177 -12.21 -13.31 -14.27
CA GLY A 177 -11.64 -12.55 -15.37
C GLY A 177 -10.12 -12.57 -15.36
N LYS A 178 -9.54 -12.24 -16.50
CA LYS A 178 -8.11 -12.14 -16.68
C LYS A 178 -7.75 -10.76 -17.23
N VAL A 179 -6.80 -10.10 -16.58
CA VAL A 179 -6.18 -8.88 -17.10
C VAL A 179 -4.85 -9.29 -17.73
N SER A 180 -4.60 -8.88 -18.96
CA SER A 180 -3.36 -9.17 -19.69
C SER A 180 -2.78 -7.93 -20.34
N ILE A 181 -1.46 -7.93 -20.48
CA ILE A 181 -0.70 -6.89 -21.18
C ILE A 181 -0.56 -7.31 -22.63
N VAL A 182 -0.81 -6.37 -23.55
CA VAL A 182 -0.59 -6.53 -24.99
C VAL A 182 0.32 -5.40 -25.44
N ILE A 183 1.39 -5.73 -26.17
CA ILE A 183 2.28 -4.74 -26.79
C ILE A 183 2.21 -4.97 -28.30
N ASP A 184 1.76 -3.96 -29.05
CA ASP A 184 1.70 -4.08 -30.51
C ASP A 184 3.09 -3.97 -31.17
N GLU A 185 3.16 -4.21 -32.49
CA GLU A 185 4.42 -4.13 -33.25
C GLU A 185 5.05 -2.73 -33.21
N GLY A 186 4.23 -1.69 -33.04
CA GLY A 186 4.66 -0.30 -32.86
C GLY A 186 5.18 -0.01 -31.45
N GLY A 187 5.12 -0.99 -30.53
CA GLY A 187 5.54 -0.83 -29.14
C GLY A 187 4.50 -0.17 -28.25
N ASN A 188 3.26 0.03 -28.72
CA ASN A 188 2.21 0.62 -27.91
C ASN A 188 1.66 -0.41 -26.92
N GLU A 189 1.60 0.00 -25.67
CA GLU A 189 1.12 -0.79 -24.55
C GLU A 189 -0.41 -0.71 -24.46
N ARG A 190 -1.07 -1.85 -24.29
CA ARG A 190 -2.52 -1.96 -24.12
C ARG A 190 -2.84 -2.97 -23.04
N ILE A 191 -3.94 -2.74 -22.33
CA ILE A 191 -4.49 -3.68 -21.37
C ILE A 191 -5.71 -4.36 -21.99
N ARG A 192 -5.74 -5.70 -21.93
CA ARG A 192 -6.89 -6.52 -22.31
C ARG A 192 -7.51 -7.10 -21.04
N VAL A 193 -8.84 -7.01 -20.95
CA VAL A 193 -9.62 -7.65 -19.89
C VAL A 193 -10.51 -8.71 -20.54
N GLU A 194 -10.25 -9.98 -20.24
CA GLU A 194 -10.97 -11.13 -20.78
C GLU A 194 -11.91 -11.70 -19.71
N VAL A 195 -13.19 -11.78 -20.06
CA VAL A 195 -14.29 -12.13 -19.15
C VAL A 195 -15.43 -12.79 -19.91
N ASP A 196 -16.20 -13.62 -19.21
CA ASP A 196 -17.43 -14.16 -19.76
C ASP A 196 -18.49 -13.06 -19.99
N SER A 197 -19.21 -13.14 -21.10
CA SER A 197 -20.19 -12.13 -21.51
C SER A 197 -21.29 -11.87 -20.48
N ASN A 198 -21.66 -12.89 -19.69
CA ASN A 198 -22.67 -12.77 -18.63
C ASN A 198 -22.16 -11.99 -17.39
N ARG A 199 -20.84 -11.87 -17.20
CA ARG A 199 -20.20 -11.13 -16.11
C ARG A 199 -19.57 -9.81 -16.57
N ALA A 200 -19.49 -9.57 -17.88
CA ALA A 200 -18.86 -8.41 -18.47
C ALA A 200 -19.34 -7.07 -17.87
N ALA A 201 -20.64 -6.89 -17.67
CA ALA A 201 -21.18 -5.65 -17.09
C ALA A 201 -20.69 -5.42 -15.64
N GLN A 202 -20.62 -6.48 -14.82
CA GLN A 202 -20.15 -6.41 -13.44
C GLN A 202 -18.65 -6.09 -13.40
N VAL A 203 -17.87 -6.73 -14.27
CA VAL A 203 -16.43 -6.48 -14.39
C VAL A 203 -16.15 -5.07 -14.86
N LEU A 204 -16.81 -4.60 -15.93
CA LEU A 204 -16.63 -3.25 -16.44
C LEU A 204 -17.01 -2.19 -15.39
N TYR A 205 -18.06 -2.43 -14.61
CA TYR A 205 -18.42 -1.55 -13.50
C TYR A 205 -17.34 -1.52 -12.40
N ALA A 206 -16.84 -2.68 -11.98
CA ALA A 206 -15.80 -2.77 -10.95
C ALA A 206 -14.48 -2.10 -11.39
N VAL A 207 -13.99 -2.45 -12.59
CA VAL A 207 -12.78 -1.88 -13.18
C VAL A 207 -12.96 -0.38 -13.43
N GLY A 208 -14.07 0.02 -14.05
CA GLY A 208 -14.40 1.42 -14.30
C GLY A 208 -14.46 2.26 -13.02
N GLY A 209 -14.99 1.71 -11.93
CA GLY A 209 -14.99 2.35 -10.61
C GLY A 209 -13.57 2.68 -10.12
N ARG A 210 -12.63 1.74 -10.22
CA ARG A 210 -11.22 1.96 -9.83
C ARG A 210 -10.46 2.89 -10.78
N LEU A 211 -10.74 2.82 -12.09
CA LEU A 211 -10.12 3.68 -13.10
C LEU A 211 -10.64 5.12 -13.06
N SER A 212 -11.91 5.34 -12.70
CA SER A 212 -12.46 6.69 -12.54
C SER A 212 -11.72 7.50 -11.45
N GLN A 213 -11.25 6.83 -10.40
CA GLN A 213 -10.40 7.43 -9.38
C GLN A 213 -9.03 7.82 -9.94
N LEU A 214 -8.48 7.03 -10.86
CA LEU A 214 -7.19 7.33 -11.51
C LEU A 214 -7.30 8.60 -12.34
N ALA A 215 -8.38 8.75 -13.11
CA ALA A 215 -8.65 9.96 -13.89
C ALA A 215 -8.76 11.19 -12.97
N ALA A 216 -9.51 11.09 -11.87
CA ALA A 216 -9.65 12.18 -10.90
C ALA A 216 -8.32 12.54 -10.19
N ASP A 217 -7.43 11.57 -9.97
CA ASP A 217 -6.09 11.81 -9.41
C ASP A 217 -5.20 12.59 -10.40
N GLN A 218 -5.28 12.27 -11.70
CA GLN A 218 -4.55 12.96 -12.75
C GLN A 218 -5.01 14.42 -12.90
N ASP A 219 -6.32 14.68 -12.87
CA ASP A 219 -6.90 16.03 -12.96
C ASP A 219 -6.43 16.93 -11.79
N LYS A 220 -6.37 16.38 -10.57
CA LYS A 220 -5.91 17.12 -9.38
C LYS A 220 -4.41 17.40 -9.42
N GLY A 221 -3.60 16.45 -9.90
CA GLY A 221 -2.17 16.64 -10.08
C GLY A 221 -1.86 17.75 -11.09
N ALA A 222 -2.60 17.81 -12.20
CA ALA A 222 -2.49 18.89 -13.18
C ALA A 222 -2.88 20.26 -12.60
N ALA A 223 -3.98 20.33 -11.83
CA ALA A 223 -4.42 21.56 -11.17
C ALA A 223 -3.41 22.10 -10.14
N SER A 224 -2.69 21.21 -9.43
CA SER A 224 -1.65 21.63 -8.47
C SER A 224 -0.36 22.16 -9.11
N LYS A 225 -0.04 21.75 -10.36
CA LYS A 225 1.16 22.21 -11.09
C LYS A 225 0.97 23.56 -11.77
N GLY A 226 -0.28 24.02 -11.95
CA GLY A 226 -0.63 25.29 -12.59
C GLY A 226 -1.10 26.41 -11.66
N ALA A 227 -1.24 26.15 -10.36
CA ALA A 227 -1.67 27.18 -9.41
C ALA A 227 -0.48 28.07 -9.01
N PRO A 228 -0.47 29.38 -9.34
CA PRO A 228 0.51 30.28 -8.75
C PRO A 228 0.31 30.24 -7.23
N SER A 229 1.38 30.01 -6.49
CA SER A 229 1.35 30.05 -5.02
C SER A 229 0.70 31.38 -4.61
N LYS A 230 -0.53 31.33 -4.11
CA LYS A 230 -1.14 32.51 -3.49
C LYS A 230 -0.21 32.91 -2.34
N GLY A 231 0.46 34.03 -2.55
CA GLY A 231 1.53 34.53 -1.71
C GLY A 231 1.13 34.49 -0.23
N ALA A 232 2.03 33.96 0.58
CA ALA A 232 2.00 34.21 2.00
C ALA A 232 1.98 35.75 2.21
N PRO A 233 1.10 36.28 3.07
CA PRO A 233 1.18 37.70 3.42
C PRO A 233 2.55 37.95 4.04
N SER A 234 3.33 38.86 3.44
CA SER A 234 4.62 39.26 3.95
C SER A 234 4.42 39.83 5.35
N ARG A 235 5.31 39.45 6.26
CA ARG A 235 5.29 39.80 7.68
C ARG A 235 5.72 41.25 7.94
N ALA A 236 5.47 42.17 6.99
CA ALA A 236 6.06 43.50 6.97
C ALA A 236 5.15 44.61 7.56
N ASP A 237 3.85 44.38 7.74
CA ASP A 237 2.92 45.42 8.25
C ASP A 237 2.32 45.07 9.63
N ALA A 238 3.18 44.76 10.60
CA ALA A 238 2.77 44.80 12.00
C ALA A 238 3.24 46.13 12.62
N PRO A 239 2.32 47.00 13.10
CA PRO A 239 2.73 48.25 13.75
C PRO A 239 3.46 47.93 15.07
N PRO A 240 4.44 48.76 15.48
CA PRO A 240 5.23 48.49 16.67
C PRO A 240 4.33 48.54 17.91
N ARG A 241 4.35 47.46 18.71
CA ARG A 241 3.69 47.43 20.01
C ARG A 241 4.29 48.51 20.90
N GLY A 242 3.48 49.53 21.18
CA GLY A 242 3.82 50.63 22.08
C GLY A 242 4.25 50.12 23.46
N ALA A 243 5.32 50.74 23.98
CA ALA A 243 5.78 50.59 25.34
C ALA A 243 4.65 50.99 26.31
N ASN A 244 4.31 50.12 27.25
CA ASN A 244 3.37 50.45 28.32
C ASN A 244 4.17 50.86 29.56
N PRO A 245 4.02 52.11 30.06
CA PRO A 245 4.67 52.55 31.28
C PRO A 245 3.79 52.12 32.47
N ARG A 246 4.34 51.41 33.44
CA ARG A 246 3.71 51.35 34.76
C ARG A 246 4.65 51.82 35.84
N SER A 247 4.24 52.99 36.34
CA SER A 247 4.74 53.77 37.45
C SER A 247 4.85 52.99 38.74
N ARG A 248 5.96 53.28 39.41
CA ARG A 248 6.25 53.22 40.83
C ARG A 248 5.11 53.79 41.71
N ARG A 249 4.85 53.12 42.84
CA ARG A 249 4.44 53.60 44.19
C ARG A 249 3.57 52.52 44.84
N THR A 250 3.71 52.17 46.12
CA THR A 250 4.30 52.84 47.29
C THR A 250 5.16 51.88 48.09
#